data_AF-A0A6N7IWT6-F1
#
_entry.id   AF-A0A6N7IWT6-F1
#
_cell.length_a   1.000
_cell.length_b   1.000
_cell.length_c   1.000
_cell.angle_alpha   90.00
_cell.angle_beta   90.00
_cell.angle_gamma   90.00
#
_symmetry.space_group_name_H-M   'P 1'
#
loop_
_entity.id
_entity.type
_entity.pdbx_description
1 polymer ?
#
loop_
_entity_poly.entity_id
_entity_poly.type
_entity_poly.pdbx_seq_one_letter_code
_entity_poly.pdbx_strand_id
1 'polypeptide(L)'
;MNTLKKLRDETGMTQEAVAEKLEVSVSTLQGWERTERIPKESLHDLLDVYGVDQKTRDKTVLQIFGERREEADEAAVDNFPYFLFEDWPAIIDKVKHTVLTEEEMEIFGYTVYLAKVNKKNDSPCMWPMDYSFIREYGGSFAVQQKIRHIKSIIGNYEEKNESYYHQNNDPFVDIIYQYGVENPDKGFSFMQMPVEFITDNLIRIPDISKDYDISGLYQLCKAVEKPIHVGTTDKSYLDEEDLPEEICDIIQDGSNRWRSDNKPEYTLNLSAIEKKCIELYKQESDKEDYLQLKEQYMSDRKAYEAHPNLYDHEPKFEFKYDYWVKLTDLGREYIKWYEK
;
A
#
# COMPACT_ATOMS: atom_id res chain seq x y z
N MET A 1 -5.35 18.71 -43.98
CA MET A 1 -6.61 18.02 -44.32
C MET A 1 -6.67 16.83 -43.38
N ASN A 2 -7.69 16.76 -42.53
CA ASN A 2 -7.76 15.81 -41.42
C ASN A 2 -7.98 14.38 -41.90
N THR A 3 -7.48 13.40 -41.14
CA THR A 3 -7.39 11.99 -41.53
C THR A 3 -8.77 11.40 -41.78
N LEU A 4 -9.75 11.69 -40.91
CA LEU A 4 -11.12 11.18 -41.06
C LEU A 4 -11.82 11.68 -42.33
N LYS A 5 -11.63 12.95 -42.67
CA LYS A 5 -12.20 13.54 -43.90
C LYS A 5 -11.59 12.90 -45.14
N LYS A 6 -10.28 12.65 -45.12
CA LYS A 6 -9.57 12.01 -46.22
C LYS A 6 -10.09 10.58 -46.46
N LEU A 7 -10.27 9.80 -45.39
CA LEU A 7 -10.85 8.46 -45.47
C LEU A 7 -12.27 8.49 -46.03
N ARG A 8 -13.11 9.44 -45.60
CA ARG A 8 -14.44 9.62 -46.19
C ARG A 8 -14.37 9.90 -47.69
N ASP A 9 -13.54 10.86 -48.09
CA ASP A 9 -13.44 11.27 -49.49
C ASP A 9 -12.95 10.11 -50.39
N GLU A 10 -12.07 9.24 -49.87
CA GLU A 10 -11.61 8.02 -50.55
C GLU A 10 -12.72 6.97 -50.75
N THR A 11 -13.74 6.94 -49.88
CA THR A 11 -14.93 6.08 -50.02
C THR A 11 -15.99 6.66 -50.97
N GLY A 12 -15.88 7.94 -51.34
CA GLY A 12 -16.87 8.64 -52.18
C GLY A 12 -18.19 8.97 -51.47
N MET A 13 -18.27 8.82 -50.14
CA MET A 13 -19.48 9.07 -49.37
C MET A 13 -19.64 10.54 -48.98
N THR A 14 -20.87 11.06 -48.97
CA THR A 14 -21.16 12.41 -48.44
C THR A 14 -21.24 12.38 -46.91
N GLN A 15 -21.11 13.55 -46.26
CA GLN A 15 -21.23 13.64 -44.79
C GLN A 15 -22.63 13.20 -44.32
N GLU A 16 -23.67 13.51 -45.10
CA GLU A 16 -25.05 13.12 -44.81
C GLU A 16 -25.22 11.60 -44.80
N ALA A 17 -24.66 10.91 -45.81
CA ALA A 17 -24.78 9.46 -45.94
C ALA A 17 -24.03 8.70 -44.83
N VAL A 18 -22.92 9.24 -44.35
CA VAL A 18 -22.16 8.63 -43.25
C VAL A 18 -22.84 8.90 -41.91
N ALA A 19 -23.33 10.11 -41.69
CA ALA A 19 -24.05 10.49 -40.48
C ALA A 19 -25.35 9.68 -40.32
N GLU A 20 -26.07 9.44 -41.41
CA GLU A 20 -27.26 8.56 -41.44
C GLU A 20 -26.92 7.12 -41.03
N LYS A 21 -25.84 6.55 -41.57
CA LYS A 21 -25.42 5.17 -41.24
C LYS A 21 -24.96 4.99 -39.79
N LEU A 22 -24.44 6.05 -39.17
CA LEU A 22 -23.98 6.04 -37.77
C LEU A 22 -25.04 6.55 -36.80
N GLU A 23 -26.24 6.90 -37.29
CA GLU A 23 -27.31 7.49 -36.48
C GLU A 23 -26.89 8.74 -35.69
N VAL A 24 -25.99 9.55 -36.27
CA VAL A 24 -25.52 10.82 -35.69
C VAL A 24 -25.92 12.02 -36.53
N SER A 25 -25.86 13.22 -35.95
CA SER A 25 -26.12 14.45 -36.71
C SER A 25 -24.96 14.74 -37.68
N VAL A 26 -25.28 15.33 -38.84
CA VAL A 26 -24.26 15.80 -39.82
C VAL A 26 -23.29 16.78 -39.17
N SER A 27 -23.78 17.62 -38.24
CA SER A 27 -22.95 18.57 -37.48
C SER A 27 -21.95 17.87 -36.55
N THR A 28 -22.32 16.71 -35.99
CA THR A 28 -21.47 15.87 -35.16
C THR A 28 -20.33 15.28 -35.99
N LEU A 29 -20.66 14.68 -37.13
CA LEU A 29 -19.66 14.13 -38.06
C LEU A 29 -18.72 15.22 -38.58
N GLN A 30 -19.25 16.39 -38.95
CA GLN A 30 -18.43 17.54 -39.37
C GLN A 30 -17.52 18.02 -38.24
N GLY A 31 -18.00 17.99 -36.99
CA GLY A 31 -17.21 18.24 -35.80
C GLY A 31 -16.03 17.27 -35.69
N TRP A 32 -16.30 15.97 -35.76
CA TRP A 32 -15.29 14.92 -35.73
C TRP A 32 -14.25 15.07 -36.84
N GLU A 33 -14.68 15.30 -38.08
CA GLU A 33 -13.77 15.50 -39.21
C GLU A 33 -12.92 16.76 -39.08
N ARG A 34 -13.39 17.78 -38.35
CA ARG A 34 -12.67 19.05 -38.16
C ARG A 34 -11.71 19.00 -36.97
N THR A 35 -12.08 18.36 -35.87
CA THR A 35 -11.32 18.41 -34.62
C THR A 35 -10.63 17.10 -34.27
N GLU A 36 -10.92 16.00 -35.00
CA GLU A 36 -10.48 14.64 -34.67
C GLU A 36 -10.83 14.24 -33.22
N ARG A 37 -11.86 14.89 -32.66
CA ARG A 37 -12.41 14.59 -31.32
C ARG A 37 -13.64 13.73 -31.48
N ILE A 38 -13.41 12.44 -31.64
CA ILE A 38 -14.42 11.39 -31.76
C ILE A 38 -14.30 10.44 -30.56
N PRO A 39 -15.39 9.89 -30.01
CA PRO A 39 -15.34 8.79 -29.03
C PRO A 39 -14.71 7.52 -29.62
N LYS A 40 -14.07 6.68 -28.80
CA LYS A 40 -13.39 5.45 -29.28
C LYS A 40 -14.36 4.50 -30.00
N GLU A 41 -15.51 4.24 -29.41
CA GLU A 41 -16.57 3.39 -29.99
C GLU A 41 -17.03 3.94 -31.34
N SER A 42 -17.37 5.23 -31.40
CA SER A 42 -17.79 5.88 -32.63
C SER A 42 -16.69 5.95 -33.70
N LEU A 43 -15.41 5.93 -33.34
CA LEU A 43 -14.33 5.80 -34.31
C LEU A 43 -14.33 4.42 -34.95
N HIS A 44 -14.50 3.35 -34.17
CA HIS A 44 -14.56 2.01 -34.73
C HIS A 44 -15.75 1.85 -35.67
N ASP A 45 -16.93 2.33 -35.28
CA ASP A 45 -18.12 2.31 -36.13
C ASP A 45 -17.91 3.12 -37.42
N LEU A 46 -17.27 4.30 -37.31
CA LEU A 46 -16.94 5.12 -38.47
C LEU A 46 -15.98 4.43 -39.44
N LEU A 47 -14.95 3.74 -38.91
CA LEU A 47 -13.99 2.99 -39.71
C LEU A 47 -14.61 1.72 -40.33
N ASP A 48 -15.60 1.11 -39.67
CA ASP A 48 -16.43 0.04 -40.24
C ASP A 48 -17.26 0.56 -41.42
N VAL A 49 -17.90 1.73 -41.27
CA VAL A 49 -18.65 2.37 -42.36
C VAL A 49 -17.74 2.71 -43.55
N TYR A 50 -16.50 3.10 -43.30
CA TYR A 50 -15.52 3.36 -44.35
C TYR A 50 -14.88 2.10 -44.96
N GLY A 51 -15.07 0.93 -44.35
CA GLY A 51 -14.56 -0.34 -44.87
C GLY A 51 -13.03 -0.40 -44.96
N VAL A 52 -12.33 0.28 -44.04
CA VAL A 52 -10.86 0.32 -44.06
C VAL A 52 -10.24 -1.02 -43.61
N ASP A 53 -9.06 -1.34 -44.16
CA ASP A 53 -8.28 -2.50 -43.73
C ASP A 53 -7.73 -2.35 -42.30
N GLN A 54 -7.35 -3.47 -41.68
CA GLN A 54 -6.86 -3.49 -40.30
C GLN A 54 -5.65 -2.58 -40.07
N LYS A 55 -4.72 -2.51 -41.03
CA LYS A 55 -3.50 -1.69 -40.89
C LYS A 55 -3.84 -0.19 -40.91
N THR A 56 -4.79 0.20 -41.77
CA THR A 56 -5.28 1.58 -41.84
C THR A 56 -6.09 1.94 -40.60
N ARG A 57 -6.86 0.99 -40.06
CA ARG A 57 -7.58 1.12 -38.79
C ARG A 57 -6.63 1.38 -37.64
N ASP A 58 -5.64 0.52 -37.42
CA ASP A 58 -4.67 0.63 -36.32
C ASP A 58 -3.91 1.96 -36.38
N LYS A 59 -3.47 2.35 -37.58
CA LYS A 59 -2.82 3.64 -37.82
C LYS A 59 -3.72 4.83 -37.47
N THR A 60 -4.99 4.77 -37.84
CA THR A 60 -5.94 5.88 -37.60
C THR A 60 -6.31 5.99 -36.13
N VAL A 61 -6.48 4.86 -35.45
CA VAL A 61 -6.69 4.81 -34.00
C VAL A 61 -5.48 5.40 -33.27
N LEU A 62 -4.27 4.98 -33.63
CA LEU A 62 -3.03 5.52 -33.05
C LEU A 62 -2.84 7.01 -33.36
N GLN A 63 -3.22 7.49 -34.54
CA GLN A 63 -3.11 8.92 -34.86
C GLN A 63 -4.10 9.78 -34.05
N ILE A 64 -5.33 9.31 -33.86
CA ILE A 64 -6.40 10.08 -33.20
C ILE A 64 -6.33 9.97 -31.67
N PHE A 65 -5.92 8.80 -31.16
CA PHE A 65 -5.88 8.51 -29.73
C PHE A 65 -4.47 8.30 -29.17
N GLY A 66 -3.48 7.93 -29.99
CA GLY A 66 -2.10 7.76 -29.55
C GLY A 66 -1.34 9.07 -29.32
N GLU A 67 -1.78 10.18 -29.94
CA GLU A 67 -1.29 11.54 -29.60
C GLU A 67 -2.04 12.18 -28.43
N ARG A 68 -3.17 11.61 -27.98
CA ARG A 68 -3.71 11.94 -26.65
C ARG A 68 -2.89 11.19 -25.60
N ARG A 69 -1.65 11.65 -25.42
CA ARG A 69 -1.23 12.00 -24.06
C ARG A 69 -2.33 12.93 -23.57
N GLU A 70 -3.28 12.36 -22.84
CA GLU A 70 -3.88 13.16 -21.78
C GLU A 70 -2.69 13.74 -21.04
N GLU A 71 -2.61 15.06 -21.07
CA GLU A 71 -1.83 15.84 -20.12
C GLU A 71 -2.32 15.44 -18.72
N ALA A 72 -1.87 14.28 -18.23
CA ALA A 72 -1.77 14.02 -16.81
C ALA A 72 -0.53 14.79 -16.32
N ASP A 73 -0.62 16.11 -16.46
CA ASP A 73 0.25 17.11 -15.84
C ASP A 73 -0.34 17.52 -14.47
N GLU A 74 -1.18 16.66 -13.86
CA GLU A 74 -1.14 16.55 -12.41
C GLU A 74 0.09 15.71 -12.09
N ALA A 75 1.18 16.39 -11.72
CA ALA A 75 2.43 15.76 -11.32
C ALA A 75 2.12 14.54 -10.45
N ALA A 76 2.47 13.35 -10.93
CA ALA A 76 2.13 12.09 -10.28
C ALA A 76 2.49 12.18 -8.78
N VAL A 77 1.46 12.14 -7.93
CA VAL A 77 1.62 12.44 -6.52
C VAL A 77 2.36 11.28 -5.87
N ASP A 78 3.54 11.55 -5.32
CA ASP A 78 4.28 10.59 -4.51
C ASP A 78 3.55 10.40 -3.19
N ASN A 79 2.96 9.22 -3.02
CA ASN A 79 2.18 8.85 -1.86
C ASN A 79 3.00 8.15 -0.77
N PHE A 80 4.29 7.86 -0.97
CA PHE A 80 5.04 7.02 -0.03
C PHE A 80 5.37 7.72 1.32
N PRO A 81 5.20 7.06 2.48
CA PRO A 81 5.44 7.68 3.80
C PRO A 81 6.92 7.66 4.20
N TYR A 82 7.76 8.48 3.55
CA TYR A 82 9.22 8.49 3.78
C TYR A 82 9.62 8.70 5.25
N PHE A 83 8.89 9.54 5.99
CA PHE A 83 9.15 9.86 7.38
C PHE A 83 9.11 8.63 8.30
N LEU A 84 8.39 7.56 7.92
CA LEU A 84 8.40 6.30 8.67
C LEU A 84 9.71 5.51 8.47
N PHE A 85 10.41 5.74 7.36
CA PHE A 85 11.52 4.92 6.89
C PHE A 85 12.86 5.65 6.80
N GLU A 86 13.02 6.81 7.44
CA GLU A 86 14.26 7.60 7.39
C GLU A 86 15.51 6.80 7.81
N ASP A 87 15.37 5.92 8.81
CA ASP A 87 16.44 5.05 9.29
C ASP A 87 16.70 3.82 8.41
N TRP A 88 15.89 3.61 7.36
CA TRP A 88 15.89 2.41 6.51
C TRP A 88 16.03 2.75 5.01
N PRO A 89 17.19 3.31 4.59
CA PRO A 89 17.40 3.74 3.21
C PRO A 89 17.28 2.61 2.18
N ALA A 90 17.55 1.36 2.57
CA ALA A 90 17.41 0.20 1.69
C ALA A 90 15.96 -0.06 1.27
N ILE A 91 14.98 0.18 2.17
CA ILE A 91 13.56 0.03 1.86
C ILE A 91 13.11 1.14 0.91
N ILE A 92 13.52 2.39 1.21
CA ILE A 92 13.24 3.54 0.36
C ILE A 92 13.79 3.30 -1.05
N ASP A 93 15.03 2.83 -1.16
CA ASP A 93 15.66 2.50 -2.44
C ASP A 93 14.89 1.39 -3.18
N LYS A 94 14.52 0.30 -2.48
CA LYS A 94 13.73 -0.79 -3.07
C LYS A 94 12.39 -0.30 -3.62
N VAL A 95 11.65 0.49 -2.84
CA VAL A 95 10.34 1.02 -3.24
C VAL A 95 10.46 1.98 -4.43
N LYS A 96 11.49 2.84 -4.45
CA LYS A 96 11.77 3.73 -5.59
C LYS A 96 12.05 2.97 -6.89
N HIS A 97 12.67 1.81 -6.80
CA HIS A 97 12.94 0.93 -7.94
C HIS A 97 11.78 -0.04 -8.22
N THR A 98 10.68 0.01 -7.45
CA THR A 98 9.48 -0.78 -7.71
C THR A 98 8.61 -0.07 -8.76
N VAL A 99 9.17 0.01 -9.97
CA VAL A 99 8.61 0.69 -11.13
C VAL A 99 8.78 -0.20 -12.34
N LEU A 100 7.72 -0.36 -13.13
CA LEU A 100 7.76 -1.02 -14.42
C LEU A 100 7.34 -0.01 -15.48
N THR A 101 8.16 0.12 -16.53
CA THR A 101 7.77 0.89 -17.71
C THR A 101 6.58 0.25 -18.41
N GLU A 102 5.89 1.01 -19.27
CA GLU A 102 4.82 0.48 -20.14
C GLU A 102 5.27 -0.79 -20.88
N GLU A 103 6.43 -0.73 -21.53
CA GLU A 103 7.01 -1.86 -22.26
C GLU A 103 7.31 -3.07 -21.34
N GLU A 104 7.77 -2.83 -20.12
CA GLU A 104 8.01 -3.89 -19.14
C GLU A 104 6.70 -4.47 -18.59
N MET A 105 5.65 -3.67 -18.45
CA MET A 105 4.32 -4.13 -18.05
C MET A 105 3.71 -5.03 -19.13
N GLU A 106 3.89 -4.73 -20.40
CA GLU A 106 3.43 -5.58 -21.51
C GLU A 106 4.17 -6.93 -21.53
N ILE A 107 5.51 -6.90 -21.42
CA ILE A 107 6.34 -8.11 -21.34
C ILE A 107 5.95 -8.93 -20.09
N PHE A 108 5.75 -8.26 -18.96
CA PHE A 108 5.31 -8.91 -17.73
C PHE A 108 3.94 -9.59 -17.92
N GLY A 109 2.94 -8.85 -18.41
CA GLY A 109 1.60 -9.38 -18.65
C GLY A 109 1.60 -10.59 -19.59
N TYR A 110 2.37 -10.52 -20.69
CA TYR A 110 2.50 -11.63 -21.63
C TYR A 110 3.17 -12.86 -21.01
N THR A 111 4.24 -12.66 -20.25
CA THR A 111 4.95 -13.78 -19.60
C THR A 111 4.14 -14.44 -18.49
N VAL A 112 3.37 -13.67 -17.71
CA VAL A 112 2.41 -14.22 -16.72
C VAL A 112 1.28 -14.98 -17.42
N TYR A 113 0.73 -14.44 -18.51
CA TYR A 113 -0.29 -15.14 -19.30
C TYR A 113 0.24 -16.49 -19.80
N LEU A 114 1.44 -16.51 -20.39
CA LEU A 114 2.06 -17.76 -20.85
C LEU A 114 2.32 -18.72 -19.70
N ALA A 115 2.80 -18.23 -18.55
CA ALA A 115 2.97 -19.07 -17.37
C ALA A 115 1.63 -19.66 -16.91
N LYS A 116 0.54 -18.89 -16.91
CA LYS A 116 -0.81 -19.36 -16.54
C LYS A 116 -1.39 -20.36 -17.54
N VAL A 117 -1.18 -20.18 -18.85
CA VAL A 117 -1.65 -21.09 -19.89
C VAL A 117 -0.83 -22.38 -19.95
N ASN A 118 0.49 -22.29 -19.80
CA ASN A 118 1.39 -23.44 -19.80
C ASN A 118 1.24 -24.34 -18.57
N LYS A 119 0.58 -23.89 -17.48
CA LYS A 119 0.21 -24.74 -16.33
C LYS A 119 -0.60 -26.00 -16.69
N LYS A 120 -1.19 -26.08 -17.89
CA LYS A 120 -1.88 -27.30 -18.37
C LYS A 120 -0.95 -28.38 -18.95
N ASN A 121 0.30 -28.04 -19.25
CA ASN A 121 1.27 -28.97 -19.82
C ASN A 121 2.44 -29.10 -18.82
N ASP A 122 2.73 -30.31 -18.34
CA ASP A 122 3.77 -30.63 -17.33
C ASP A 122 5.23 -30.25 -17.70
N SER A 123 5.45 -29.39 -18.69
CA SER A 123 6.76 -28.92 -19.12
C SER A 123 7.00 -27.47 -18.69
N PRO A 124 7.91 -27.22 -17.73
CA PRO A 124 8.36 -25.88 -17.41
C PRO A 124 9.37 -25.44 -18.46
N CYS A 125 8.89 -24.92 -19.59
CA CYS A 125 9.76 -24.12 -20.44
C CYS A 125 8.98 -23.00 -21.10
N MET A 126 9.53 -21.80 -20.93
CA MET A 126 9.09 -20.50 -21.43
C MET A 126 9.20 -20.41 -22.97
N TRP A 127 8.77 -21.44 -23.70
CA TRP A 127 9.01 -21.56 -25.12
C TRP A 127 7.87 -22.23 -25.90
N PRO A 128 7.49 -21.66 -27.05
CA PRO A 128 8.01 -20.42 -27.65
C PRO A 128 7.10 -19.23 -27.32
N MET A 129 7.64 -18.18 -26.70
CA MET A 129 7.09 -16.83 -26.92
C MET A 129 7.04 -16.57 -28.42
N ASP A 130 6.03 -15.85 -28.88
CA ASP A 130 5.87 -15.56 -30.31
C ASP A 130 7.11 -14.78 -30.78
N TYR A 131 7.72 -15.25 -31.86
CA TYR A 131 8.90 -14.62 -32.42
C TYR A 131 8.61 -13.21 -32.96
N SER A 132 7.38 -12.95 -33.40
CA SER A 132 6.93 -11.60 -33.78
C SER A 132 6.94 -10.65 -32.59
N PHE A 133 6.40 -11.08 -31.44
CA PHE A 133 6.49 -10.36 -30.17
C PHE A 133 7.96 -10.12 -29.78
N ILE A 134 8.79 -11.17 -29.76
CA ILE A 134 10.21 -11.02 -29.41
C ILE A 134 10.92 -9.99 -30.30
N ARG A 135 10.62 -9.97 -31.60
CA ARG A 135 11.22 -9.04 -32.56
C ARG A 135 10.80 -7.59 -32.31
N GLU A 136 9.55 -7.36 -31.94
CA GLU A 136 9.01 -6.04 -31.62
C GLU A 136 9.78 -5.37 -30.48
N TYR A 137 10.06 -6.14 -29.42
CA TYR A 137 10.78 -5.68 -28.22
C TYR A 137 12.31 -5.85 -28.31
N GLY A 138 12.88 -5.69 -29.50
CA GLY A 138 14.34 -5.63 -29.69
C GLY A 138 15.07 -6.99 -29.72
N GLY A 139 14.35 -8.09 -29.84
CA GLY A 139 14.90 -9.45 -29.98
C GLY A 139 15.11 -10.19 -28.66
N SER A 140 15.52 -11.46 -28.76
CA SER A 140 15.53 -12.39 -27.61
C SER A 140 16.40 -11.91 -26.44
N PHE A 141 17.55 -11.29 -26.71
CA PHE A 141 18.43 -10.82 -25.64
C PHE A 141 17.85 -9.63 -24.86
N ALA A 142 17.21 -8.69 -25.55
CA ALA A 142 16.59 -7.52 -24.93
C ALA A 142 15.42 -7.95 -24.03
N VAL A 143 14.51 -8.78 -24.57
CA VAL A 143 13.38 -9.33 -23.81
C VAL A 143 13.86 -10.10 -22.57
N GLN A 144 14.90 -10.94 -22.70
CA GLN A 144 15.44 -11.69 -21.56
C GLN A 144 16.07 -10.79 -20.48
N GLN A 145 16.70 -9.67 -20.86
CA GLN A 145 17.21 -8.70 -19.89
C GLN A 145 16.06 -8.03 -19.13
N LYS A 146 14.99 -7.65 -19.83
CA LYS A 146 13.79 -7.06 -19.22
C LYS A 146 13.10 -8.02 -18.26
N ILE A 147 12.93 -9.29 -18.65
CA ILE A 147 12.38 -10.32 -17.76
C ILE A 147 13.20 -10.45 -16.48
N ARG A 148 14.54 -10.45 -16.56
CA ARG A 148 15.39 -10.49 -15.35
C ARG A 148 15.22 -9.24 -14.49
N HIS A 149 15.10 -8.07 -15.11
CA HIS A 149 14.84 -6.83 -14.40
C HIS A 149 13.49 -6.86 -13.68
N ILE A 150 12.41 -7.22 -14.39
CA ILE A 150 11.07 -7.41 -13.82
C ILE A 150 11.12 -8.35 -12.61
N LYS A 151 11.74 -9.53 -12.74
CA LYS A 151 11.88 -10.49 -11.63
C LYS A 151 12.63 -9.93 -10.41
N SER A 152 13.60 -9.03 -10.62
CA SER A 152 14.31 -8.37 -9.51
C SER A 152 13.42 -7.38 -8.74
N ILE A 153 12.37 -6.87 -9.39
CA ILE A 153 11.41 -5.92 -8.82
C ILE A 153 10.23 -6.65 -8.15
N ILE A 154 9.57 -7.55 -8.87
CA ILE A 154 8.28 -8.14 -8.44
C ILE A 154 8.39 -9.58 -7.92
N GLY A 155 9.58 -10.18 -8.03
CA GLY A 155 9.82 -11.58 -7.65
C GLY A 155 9.65 -12.56 -8.81
N ASN A 156 10.03 -13.83 -8.57
CA ASN A 156 9.95 -14.87 -9.59
C ASN A 156 8.51 -15.42 -9.71
N TYR A 157 7.79 -14.96 -10.73
CA TYR A 157 6.41 -15.35 -11.03
C TYR A 157 6.27 -16.69 -11.78
N GLU A 158 7.38 -17.36 -12.09
CA GLU A 158 7.40 -18.66 -12.76
C GLU A 158 7.59 -19.84 -11.80
N GLU A 159 8.11 -19.57 -10.59
CA GLU A 159 8.33 -20.63 -9.60
C GLU A 159 7.00 -21.08 -8.99
N LYS A 160 6.83 -22.39 -8.85
CA LYS A 160 5.74 -22.96 -8.05
C LYS A 160 6.02 -22.57 -6.60
N ASN A 161 5.13 -21.79 -6.00
CA ASN A 161 5.03 -21.78 -4.54
C ASN A 161 4.50 -23.17 -4.11
N GLU A 162 5.40 -24.13 -3.92
CA GLU A 162 5.08 -25.46 -3.35
C GLU A 162 4.80 -25.39 -1.84
N SER A 163 4.99 -24.22 -1.21
CA SER A 163 4.58 -23.98 0.16
C SER A 163 3.07 -23.75 0.23
N TYR A 164 2.35 -24.85 0.41
CA TYR A 164 0.94 -24.93 0.79
C TYR A 164 0.60 -24.19 2.12
N TYR A 165 1.59 -23.58 2.79
CA TYR A 165 1.47 -22.99 4.13
C TYR A 165 1.49 -21.46 4.18
N HIS A 166 1.47 -20.75 3.04
CA HIS A 166 1.27 -19.30 3.02
C HIS A 166 -0.12 -18.96 2.44
N GLN A 167 -1.16 -19.30 3.19
CA GLN A 167 -2.57 -19.24 2.77
C GLN A 167 -3.20 -17.84 2.67
N ASN A 168 -2.49 -16.72 2.83
CA ASN A 168 -3.13 -15.39 2.92
C ASN A 168 -2.56 -14.27 2.04
N ASN A 169 -1.66 -14.53 1.09
CA ASN A 169 -1.17 -13.48 0.20
C ASN A 169 -1.57 -13.77 -1.25
N ASP A 170 -2.45 -12.96 -1.84
CA ASP A 170 -2.37 -12.73 -3.27
C ASP A 170 -0.94 -12.25 -3.55
N PRO A 171 -0.16 -13.00 -4.36
CA PRO A 171 1.22 -12.63 -4.64
C PRO A 171 1.24 -11.22 -5.23
N PHE A 172 2.22 -10.40 -4.87
CA PHE A 172 2.40 -9.05 -5.43
C PHE A 172 2.33 -9.05 -6.97
N VAL A 173 2.78 -10.15 -7.59
CA VAL A 173 2.64 -10.49 -9.00
C VAL A 173 1.20 -10.39 -9.50
N ASP A 174 0.22 -11.00 -8.82
CA ASP A 174 -1.18 -11.01 -9.28
C ASP A 174 -1.80 -9.61 -9.18
N ILE A 175 -1.42 -8.84 -8.16
CA ILE A 175 -1.86 -7.45 -8.00
C ILE A 175 -1.33 -6.58 -9.15
N ILE A 176 -0.03 -6.65 -9.44
CA ILE A 176 0.57 -5.89 -10.54
C ILE A 176 0.00 -6.36 -11.89
N TYR A 177 -0.25 -7.66 -12.05
CA TYR A 177 -0.84 -8.20 -13.26
C TYR A 177 -2.24 -7.64 -13.48
N GLN A 178 -3.07 -7.64 -12.43
CA GLN A 178 -4.42 -7.09 -12.50
C GLN A 178 -4.41 -5.58 -12.80
N TYR A 179 -3.50 -4.83 -12.16
CA TYR A 179 -3.31 -3.41 -12.47
C TYR A 179 -3.01 -3.19 -13.97
N GLY A 180 -2.10 -3.98 -14.56
CA GLY A 180 -1.77 -3.88 -15.97
C GLY A 180 -2.92 -4.24 -16.91
N VAL A 181 -3.78 -5.19 -16.52
CA VAL A 181 -5.00 -5.53 -17.28
C VAL A 181 -6.02 -4.39 -17.25
N GLU A 182 -6.17 -3.72 -16.10
CA GLU A 182 -7.10 -2.60 -15.92
C GLU A 182 -6.57 -1.29 -16.53
N ASN A 183 -5.25 -1.17 -16.65
CA ASN A 183 -4.56 0.01 -17.17
C ASN A 183 -3.65 -0.37 -18.34
N PRO A 184 -4.23 -0.81 -19.49
CA PRO A 184 -3.44 -1.09 -20.67
C PRO A 184 -2.63 0.14 -21.08
N ASP A 185 -1.44 -0.07 -21.63
CA ASP A 185 -0.53 0.97 -22.11
C ASP A 185 -0.01 1.92 -21.00
N LYS A 186 -0.07 1.50 -19.72
CA LYS A 186 0.50 2.24 -18.59
C LYS A 186 1.56 1.45 -17.85
N GLY A 187 2.64 2.16 -17.48
CA GLY A 187 3.61 1.67 -16.50
C GLY A 187 3.03 1.55 -15.09
N PHE A 188 3.73 0.82 -14.23
CA PHE A 188 3.41 0.68 -12.81
C PHE A 188 4.42 1.44 -11.96
N SER A 189 3.95 2.16 -10.93
CA SER A 189 4.80 2.77 -9.91
C SER A 189 4.16 2.62 -8.55
N PHE A 190 4.82 1.89 -7.64
CA PHE A 190 4.26 1.62 -6.31
C PHE A 190 4.01 2.91 -5.50
N MET A 191 4.91 3.89 -5.60
CA MET A 191 4.81 5.16 -4.86
C MET A 191 3.65 6.05 -5.33
N GLN A 192 3.14 5.82 -6.54
CA GLN A 192 2.02 6.58 -7.09
C GLN A 192 0.67 5.91 -6.82
N MET A 193 0.66 4.76 -6.14
CA MET A 193 -0.57 4.08 -5.77
C MET A 193 -1.29 4.80 -4.63
N PRO A 194 -2.60 4.54 -4.43
CA PRO A 194 -3.35 5.06 -3.28
C PRO A 194 -2.69 4.70 -1.94
N VAL A 195 -2.92 5.52 -0.92
CA VAL A 195 -2.34 5.35 0.41
C VAL A 195 -2.71 3.99 1.00
N GLU A 196 -3.97 3.59 0.91
CA GLU A 196 -4.45 2.30 1.42
C GLU A 196 -3.78 1.13 0.68
N PHE A 197 -3.56 1.29 -0.63
CA PHE A 197 -2.84 0.28 -1.40
C PHE A 197 -1.40 0.13 -0.90
N ILE A 198 -0.70 1.24 -0.65
CA ILE A 198 0.67 1.22 -0.14
C ILE A 198 0.71 0.53 1.23
N THR A 199 -0.21 0.85 2.14
CA THR A 199 -0.22 0.26 3.48
C THR A 199 -0.44 -1.24 3.45
N ASP A 200 -1.33 -1.72 2.59
CA ASP A 200 -1.74 -3.12 2.56
C ASP A 200 -0.77 -4.03 1.79
N ASN A 201 0.08 -3.42 0.95
CA ASN A 201 0.90 -4.17 0.00
C ASN A 201 2.40 -3.94 0.11
N LEU A 202 2.88 -3.03 0.98
CA LEU A 202 4.32 -2.80 1.17
C LEU A 202 5.07 -4.10 1.48
N ILE A 203 4.55 -4.91 2.40
CA ILE A 203 5.18 -6.16 2.82
C ILE A 203 5.26 -7.22 1.71
N ARG A 204 4.48 -7.05 0.64
CA ARG A 204 4.43 -7.99 -0.49
C ARG A 204 5.56 -7.75 -1.49
N ILE A 205 6.24 -6.61 -1.42
CA ILE A 205 7.43 -6.34 -2.23
C ILE A 205 8.54 -7.31 -1.80
N PRO A 206 9.25 -7.95 -2.76
CA PRO A 206 10.36 -8.85 -2.45
C PRO A 206 11.39 -8.21 -1.53
N ASP A 207 11.95 -9.01 -0.62
CA ASP A 207 13.01 -8.63 0.31
C ASP A 207 12.60 -7.66 1.45
N ILE A 208 11.33 -7.26 1.55
CA ILE A 208 10.83 -6.49 2.69
C ILE A 208 10.45 -7.43 3.85
N SER A 209 11.00 -7.19 5.05
CA SER A 209 10.72 -7.97 6.27
C SER A 209 9.36 -7.62 6.89
N LYS A 210 8.73 -8.60 7.54
CA LYS A 210 7.48 -8.42 8.33
C LYS A 210 7.61 -7.40 9.45
N ASP A 211 8.82 -7.12 9.92
CA ASP A 211 9.06 -6.08 10.92
C ASP A 211 8.72 -4.66 10.41
N TYR A 212 8.50 -4.52 9.10
CA TYR A 212 8.12 -3.29 8.41
C TYR A 212 6.69 -3.31 7.87
N ASP A 213 5.88 -4.28 8.29
CA ASP A 213 4.46 -4.33 7.95
C ASP A 213 3.73 -3.16 8.61
N ILE A 214 3.01 -2.38 7.79
CA ILE A 214 2.23 -1.22 8.23
C ILE A 214 0.74 -1.38 7.98
N SER A 215 0.28 -2.57 7.55
CA SER A 215 -1.12 -2.81 7.18
C SER A 215 -2.10 -2.60 8.35
N GLY A 216 -1.70 -2.98 9.58
CA GLY A 216 -2.49 -2.76 10.80
C GLY A 216 -2.21 -1.45 11.54
N LEU A 217 -1.18 -0.71 11.12
CA LEU A 217 -0.65 0.41 11.90
C LEU A 217 -1.66 1.56 12.02
N TYR A 218 -2.48 1.79 11.00
CA TYR A 218 -3.49 2.86 11.02
C TYR A 218 -4.56 2.62 12.08
N GLN A 219 -5.15 1.42 12.11
CA GLN A 219 -6.19 1.09 13.09
C GLN A 219 -5.63 1.17 14.51
N LEU A 220 -4.42 0.65 14.71
CA LEU A 220 -3.76 0.71 15.99
C LEU A 220 -3.49 2.15 16.43
N CYS A 221 -2.94 2.99 15.54
CA CYS A 221 -2.69 4.40 15.85
C CYS A 221 -4.00 5.16 16.12
N LYS A 222 -5.07 4.86 15.37
CA LYS A 222 -6.38 5.50 15.53
C LYS A 222 -7.03 5.13 16.86
N ALA A 223 -6.88 3.87 17.31
CA ALA A 223 -7.36 3.43 18.62
C ALA A 223 -6.77 4.27 19.76
N VAL A 224 -5.48 4.63 19.68
CA VAL A 224 -4.77 5.47 20.68
C VAL A 224 -4.65 6.95 20.30
N GLU A 225 -5.54 7.45 19.43
CA GLU A 225 -5.58 8.87 19.08
C GLU A 225 -5.70 9.77 20.33
N LYS A 226 -6.43 9.28 21.34
CA LYS A 226 -6.40 9.81 22.71
C LYS A 226 -5.66 8.83 23.62
N PRO A 227 -4.92 9.31 24.63
CA PRO A 227 -4.30 8.43 25.60
C PRO A 227 -5.31 7.50 26.27
N ILE A 228 -4.99 6.20 26.31
CA ILE A 228 -5.82 5.15 26.90
C ILE A 228 -5.20 4.71 28.21
N HIS A 229 -6.00 4.66 29.27
CA HIS A 229 -5.59 4.09 30.55
C HIS A 229 -5.64 2.56 30.44
N VAL A 230 -4.54 1.90 30.77
CA VAL A 230 -4.36 0.45 30.63
C VAL A 230 -4.48 -0.28 31.95
N GLY A 231 -4.01 0.34 33.03
CA GLY A 231 -3.95 -0.36 34.30
C GLY A 231 -3.20 0.40 35.36
N THR A 232 -3.16 -0.20 36.54
CA THR A 232 -2.56 0.40 37.73
C THR A 232 -1.73 -0.64 38.46
N THR A 233 -0.69 -0.23 39.17
CA THR A 233 0.08 -1.14 40.03
C THR A 233 -0.72 -1.72 41.21
N ASP A 234 -1.92 -1.21 41.47
CA ASP A 234 -2.79 -1.63 42.58
C ASP A 234 -3.62 -2.87 42.26
N LYS A 235 -3.86 -3.15 40.97
CA LYS A 235 -4.60 -4.33 40.53
C LYS A 235 -3.63 -5.47 40.28
N SER A 236 -4.04 -6.71 40.57
CA SER A 236 -3.23 -7.90 40.27
C SER A 236 -3.50 -8.47 38.88
N TYR A 237 -4.39 -7.84 38.09
CA TYR A 237 -4.76 -8.24 36.74
C TYR A 237 -5.21 -7.02 35.93
N LEU A 238 -5.11 -7.15 34.60
CA LEU A 238 -5.58 -6.20 33.60
C LEU A 238 -7.10 -6.25 33.47
N ASP A 239 -7.74 -5.09 33.37
CA ASP A 239 -9.19 -4.96 33.17
C ASP A 239 -9.46 -4.74 31.68
N GLU A 240 -9.57 -5.84 30.93
CA GLU A 240 -9.66 -5.82 29.46
C GLU A 240 -11.04 -5.37 28.96
N GLU A 241 -12.07 -5.33 29.82
CA GLU A 241 -13.46 -5.03 29.40
C GLU A 241 -13.66 -3.61 28.86
N ASP A 242 -12.80 -2.66 29.24
CA ASP A 242 -12.88 -1.25 28.84
C ASP A 242 -11.85 -0.85 27.76
N LEU A 243 -11.03 -1.78 27.29
CA LEU A 243 -9.96 -1.52 26.32
C LEU A 243 -10.40 -1.84 24.87
N PRO A 244 -9.97 -1.04 23.87
CA PRO A 244 -10.14 -1.42 22.47
C PRO A 244 -9.46 -2.75 22.16
N GLU A 245 -10.04 -3.53 21.25
CA GLU A 245 -9.54 -4.86 20.85
C GLU A 245 -8.08 -4.79 20.36
N GLU A 246 -7.75 -3.77 19.58
CA GLU A 246 -6.40 -3.54 19.05
C GLU A 246 -5.36 -3.34 20.16
N ILE A 247 -5.80 -2.84 21.31
CA ILE A 247 -4.96 -2.55 22.48
C ILE A 247 -4.82 -3.79 23.37
N CYS A 248 -5.89 -4.58 23.52
CA CYS A 248 -5.85 -5.88 24.18
C CYS A 248 -4.83 -6.83 23.51
N ASP A 249 -4.77 -6.83 22.18
CA ASP A 249 -3.89 -7.73 21.43
C ASP A 249 -2.39 -7.44 21.61
N ILE A 250 -2.04 -6.17 21.89
CA ILE A 250 -0.64 -5.75 21.99
C ILE A 250 -0.15 -5.64 23.44
N ILE A 251 -1.02 -5.51 24.43
CA ILE A 251 -0.59 -5.37 25.82
C ILE A 251 -0.29 -6.74 26.41
N GLN A 252 0.89 -6.86 27.02
CA GLN A 252 1.26 -8.02 27.82
C GLN A 252 1.28 -7.64 29.30
N ASP A 253 0.54 -8.40 30.10
CA ASP A 253 0.69 -8.40 31.55
C ASP A 253 1.84 -9.33 31.95
N GLY A 254 2.93 -8.76 32.47
CA GLY A 254 4.03 -9.53 33.05
C GLY A 254 3.66 -10.24 34.36
N SER A 255 2.44 -10.04 34.88
CA SER A 255 1.94 -10.74 36.05
C SER A 255 1.88 -12.25 35.78
N ASN A 256 2.66 -13.00 36.54
CA ASN A 256 2.55 -14.45 36.53
C ASN A 256 1.24 -14.77 37.26
N ARG A 257 0.15 -15.09 36.53
CA ARG A 257 -1.21 -15.34 37.08
C ARG A 257 -1.27 -16.31 38.27
N TRP A 258 -0.17 -17.00 38.58
CA TRP A 258 0.00 -17.99 39.65
C TRP A 258 0.79 -17.50 40.87
N ARG A 259 1.27 -16.24 40.89
CA ARG A 259 1.97 -15.65 42.05
C ARG A 259 1.33 -14.32 42.44
N SER A 260 0.68 -14.30 43.60
CA SER A 260 0.02 -13.12 44.20
C SER A 260 0.94 -11.95 44.52
N ASP A 261 2.26 -12.14 44.43
CA ASP A 261 3.25 -11.24 45.00
C ASP A 261 3.93 -10.37 43.93
N ASN A 262 3.66 -10.63 42.65
CA ASN A 262 4.19 -9.85 41.54
C ASN A 262 3.21 -8.73 41.18
N LYS A 263 3.65 -7.48 41.38
CA LYS A 263 2.96 -6.29 40.84
C LYS A 263 2.97 -6.38 39.31
N PRO A 264 1.89 -5.99 38.62
CA PRO A 264 1.88 -6.01 37.17
C PRO A 264 2.90 -5.00 36.63
N GLU A 265 3.74 -5.48 35.71
CA GLU A 265 4.55 -4.66 34.84
C GLU A 265 4.01 -4.86 33.43
N TYR A 266 3.45 -3.80 32.86
CA TYR A 266 2.86 -3.84 31.54
C TYR A 266 3.94 -3.58 30.49
N THR A 267 3.91 -4.35 29.41
CA THR A 267 4.76 -4.14 28.23
C THR A 267 3.91 -4.20 26.97
N LEU A 268 4.43 -3.63 25.87
CA LEU A 268 3.77 -3.68 24.57
C LEU A 268 4.50 -4.66 23.64
N ASN A 269 3.76 -5.63 23.11
CA ASN A 269 4.20 -6.56 22.08
C ASN A 269 3.99 -5.95 20.70
N LEU A 270 4.91 -5.07 20.33
CA LEU A 270 4.86 -4.30 19.09
C LEU A 270 6.01 -4.67 18.15
N SER A 271 5.74 -4.60 16.85
CA SER A 271 6.74 -4.60 15.77
C SER A 271 7.68 -3.38 15.89
N ALA A 272 8.74 -3.38 15.09
CA ALA A 272 9.73 -2.30 15.12
C ALA A 272 9.12 -0.93 14.76
N ILE A 273 8.20 -0.90 13.80
CA ILE A 273 7.57 0.35 13.35
C ILE A 273 6.48 0.85 14.29
N GLU A 274 5.69 -0.06 14.86
CA GLU A 274 4.65 0.30 15.85
C GLU A 274 5.27 0.90 17.11
N LYS A 275 6.42 0.39 17.57
CA LYS A 275 7.18 0.95 18.71
C LYS A 275 7.63 2.39 18.49
N LYS A 276 7.76 2.83 17.23
CA LYS A 276 8.07 4.23 16.92
C LYS A 276 6.83 5.12 16.99
N CYS A 277 5.65 4.57 16.74
CA CYS A 277 4.39 5.31 16.65
C CYS A 277 3.62 5.36 17.98
N ILE A 278 3.84 4.37 18.85
CA ILE A 278 3.07 4.17 20.07
C ILE A 278 4.02 3.94 21.24
N GLU A 279 3.73 4.62 22.36
CA GLU A 279 4.49 4.44 23.60
C GLU A 279 3.57 4.15 24.79
N LEU A 280 4.06 3.25 25.64
CA LEU A 280 3.56 3.05 26.99
C LEU A 280 4.30 4.02 27.91
N TYR A 281 3.55 4.85 28.63
CA TYR A 281 4.13 5.69 29.67
C TYR A 281 3.48 5.40 31.01
N LYS A 282 4.28 5.61 32.05
CA LYS A 282 3.93 5.36 33.45
C LYS A 282 3.89 6.69 34.18
N GLN A 283 2.75 6.99 34.78
CA GLN A 283 2.54 8.21 35.56
C GLN A 283 2.27 7.82 37.02
N GLU A 284 2.82 8.57 37.97
CA GLU A 284 2.47 8.39 39.37
C GLU A 284 0.99 8.73 39.58
N SER A 285 0.29 7.95 40.40
CA SER A 285 -1.15 8.10 40.57
C SER A 285 -1.52 9.47 41.13
N ASP A 286 -2.61 10.05 40.62
CA ASP A 286 -3.14 11.35 41.02
C ASP A 286 -4.38 11.23 41.92
N LYS A 287 -4.75 10.00 42.33
CA LYS A 287 -5.88 9.74 43.22
C LYS A 287 -5.68 10.43 44.57
N GLU A 288 -6.71 11.12 45.03
CA GLU A 288 -6.66 11.94 46.25
C GLU A 288 -6.21 11.14 47.49
N ASP A 289 -6.75 9.94 47.69
CA ASP A 289 -6.38 9.04 48.78
C ASP A 289 -4.89 8.66 48.75
N TYR A 290 -4.33 8.46 47.56
CA TYR A 290 -2.90 8.15 47.39
C TYR A 290 -2.02 9.36 47.70
N LEU A 291 -2.42 10.56 47.24
CA LEU A 291 -1.68 11.79 47.50
C LEU A 291 -1.63 12.12 49.00
N GLN A 292 -2.74 11.92 49.73
CA GLN A 292 -2.78 12.09 51.19
C GLN A 292 -1.84 11.11 51.91
N LEU A 293 -1.84 9.83 51.51
CA LEU A 293 -0.92 8.83 52.06
C LEU A 293 0.55 9.16 51.75
N LYS A 294 0.83 9.67 50.53
CA LYS A 294 2.17 10.11 50.13
C LYS A 294 2.64 11.29 50.97
N GLU A 295 1.78 12.28 51.18
CA GLU A 295 2.12 13.45 52.01
C GLU A 295 2.43 13.04 53.45
N GLN A 296 1.61 12.16 54.04
CA GLN A 296 1.86 11.60 55.35
C GLN A 296 3.20 10.86 55.41
N TYR A 297 3.48 10.00 54.44
CA TYR A 297 4.77 9.30 54.34
C TYR A 297 5.96 10.27 54.26
N MET A 298 5.86 11.33 53.44
CA MET A 298 6.94 12.32 53.31
C MET A 298 7.18 13.06 54.63
N SER A 299 6.12 13.34 55.40
CA SER A 299 6.23 13.89 56.75
C SER A 299 6.90 12.91 57.72
N ASP A 300 6.45 11.65 57.73
CA ASP A 300 7.00 10.60 58.61
C ASP A 300 8.47 10.31 58.29
N ARG A 301 8.84 10.30 57.01
CA ARG A 301 10.22 10.13 56.56
C ARG A 301 11.12 11.27 57.02
N LYS A 302 10.65 12.51 56.90
CA LYS A 302 11.39 13.68 57.40
C LYS A 302 11.57 13.63 58.92
N ALA A 303 10.57 13.17 59.66
CA ALA A 303 10.65 13.01 61.12
C ALA A 303 11.61 11.88 61.51
N TYR A 304 11.57 10.75 60.79
CA TYR A 304 12.51 9.63 60.95
C TYR A 304 13.96 10.05 60.68
N GLU A 305 14.21 10.77 59.57
CA GLU A 305 15.56 11.26 59.22
C GLU A 305 16.12 12.25 60.25
N ALA A 306 15.25 13.08 60.85
CA ALA A 306 15.64 13.99 61.93
C ALA A 306 15.96 13.26 63.24
N HIS A 307 15.22 12.20 63.56
CA HIS A 307 15.30 11.49 64.84
C HIS A 307 15.16 9.96 64.70
N PRO A 308 16.11 9.25 64.07
CA PRO A 308 15.96 7.84 63.73
C PRO A 308 15.83 6.92 64.96
N ASN A 309 16.43 7.31 66.09
CA ASN A 309 16.41 6.53 67.35
C ASN A 309 15.05 6.54 68.07
N LEU A 310 14.08 7.36 67.61
CA LEU A 310 12.73 7.42 68.18
C LEU A 310 11.75 6.46 67.49
N TYR A 311 12.18 5.75 66.46
CA TYR A 311 11.32 4.89 65.64
C TYR A 311 11.89 3.47 65.56
N ASP A 312 11.02 2.47 65.70
CA ASP A 312 11.41 1.06 65.67
C ASP A 312 11.82 0.58 64.26
N HIS A 313 11.38 1.29 63.21
CA HIS A 313 11.65 0.95 61.81
C HIS A 313 11.54 2.18 60.91
N GLU A 314 12.16 2.10 59.73
CA GLU A 314 12.04 3.10 58.68
C GLU A 314 10.60 3.12 58.11
N PRO A 315 9.99 4.30 57.90
CA PRO A 315 8.71 4.42 57.21
C PRO A 315 8.77 3.78 55.83
N LYS A 316 7.77 2.96 55.51
CA LYS A 316 7.62 2.31 54.20
C LYS A 316 6.45 2.90 53.45
N PHE A 317 6.64 3.13 52.16
CA PHE A 317 5.59 3.59 51.26
C PHE A 317 5.73 2.93 49.91
N GLU A 318 4.58 2.61 49.34
CA GLU A 318 4.48 1.97 48.05
C GLU A 318 3.98 2.97 47.03
N PHE A 319 4.84 3.31 46.07
CA PHE A 319 4.45 4.21 44.99
C PHE A 319 3.48 3.51 44.05
N LYS A 320 2.39 4.20 43.75
CA LYS A 320 1.32 3.73 42.87
C LYS A 320 1.42 4.43 41.54
N TYR A 321 1.23 3.68 40.47
CA TYR A 321 1.34 4.21 39.13
C TYR A 321 0.18 3.76 38.26
N ASP A 322 -0.20 4.67 37.37
CA ASP A 322 -1.13 4.48 36.29
C ASP A 322 -0.34 4.32 34.98
N TYR A 323 -0.71 3.32 34.18
CA TYR A 323 -0.11 3.04 32.90
C TYR A 323 -1.04 3.48 31.78
N TRP A 324 -0.46 4.15 30.80
CA TRP A 324 -1.20 4.74 29.71
C TRP A 324 -0.49 4.49 28.39
N VAL A 325 -1.27 4.22 27.35
CA VAL A 325 -0.77 4.12 25.98
C VAL A 325 -1.17 5.38 25.23
N LYS A 326 -0.24 5.96 24.48
CA LYS A 326 -0.49 7.14 23.65
C LYS A 326 0.33 7.11 22.37
N LEU A 327 -0.07 7.96 21.42
CA LEU A 327 0.70 8.24 20.23
C LEU A 327 1.95 9.07 20.51
N THR A 328 3.03 8.73 19.82
CA THR A 328 4.20 9.58 19.63
C THR A 328 3.91 10.69 18.59
N ASP A 329 4.86 11.60 18.38
CA ASP A 329 4.75 12.58 17.29
C ASP A 329 4.72 11.90 15.92
N LEU A 330 5.53 10.85 15.74
CA LEU A 330 5.56 10.06 14.50
C LEU A 330 4.21 9.37 14.23
N GLY A 331 3.58 8.80 15.26
CA GLY A 331 2.25 8.20 15.12
C GLY A 331 1.18 9.21 14.72
N ARG A 332 1.24 10.45 15.25
CA ARG A 332 0.36 11.55 14.84
C ARG A 332 0.59 11.99 13.39
N GLU A 333 1.85 12.06 12.96
CA GLU A 333 2.20 12.36 11.58
C GLU A 333 1.70 11.28 10.62
N TYR A 334 1.81 10.01 11.02
CA TYR A 334 1.31 8.88 10.25
C TYR A 334 -0.20 8.93 10.01
N ILE A 335 -1.01 9.22 11.04
CA ILE A 335 -2.47 9.38 10.88
C ILE A 335 -2.78 10.48 9.86
N LYS A 336 -2.11 11.64 9.96
CA LYS A 336 -2.32 12.76 9.02
C LYS A 336 -1.95 12.40 7.59
N TRP A 337 -0.89 11.60 7.40
CA TRP A 337 -0.51 11.12 6.07
C TRP A 337 -1.53 10.12 5.52
N TYR A 338 -2.11 9.26 6.37
CA TYR A 338 -3.09 8.27 5.95
C TYR A 338 -4.44 8.92 5.56
N GLU A 339 -4.87 9.94 6.31
CA GLU A 339 -6.16 10.65 6.11
C GLU A 339 -6.11 11.78 5.06
N LYS A 340 -5.03 11.90 4.27
CA LYS A 340 -4.78 13.05 3.38
C LYS A 340 -5.64 13.12 2.12
#